data_AF-A0A378JL94-F1
#
_entry.id   AF-A0A378JL94-F1
#
_cell.length_a   1.000
_cell.length_b   1.000
_cell.length_c   1.000
_cell.angle_alpha   90.00
_cell.angle_beta   90.00
_cell.angle_gamma   90.00
#
_symmetry.space_group_name_H-M   'P 1'
#
loop_
_entity.id
_entity.type
_entity.pdbx_description
1 polymer ?
#
loop_
_entity_poly.entity_id
_entity_poly.type
_entity_poly.pdbx_seq_one_letter_code
_entity_poly.pdbx_strand_id
1 'polypeptide(L)'
;MLNKRNGIPTNMGMDHIGLVVPDAQLAADFLIDVFNAEFDWEVKREPKPTAGERGWSALFGVHPESYLSHVIMLKCGEQPLTQYVELFEWKAPDQVQLQGERGWHKFSDIGNSYISFTVKDMDAVFKHIHTNVIPKYKGVRFIQDPPMRFPLRGEICTSTFLVSPWGMWIELTAWSESQHKGTVIQAQRKPEISPYISKPIQALPTPAFMIDLDIVDHNCKLLRSRIVDKGYTWRIPCKAHKCPKLAKYILQRGATGIVVLTLTEAERFAEEGINDIYLANQVGSLDELNRLSLLAKKLKYLRVAVDNGEYLQQLAMSIRQWEIITPIEVLVELNINHNRCGATIEEGVNLAVLAKKIEEETQTIKFMGITGYEGHTPIMPPAEKAQETAISHDILAQAKKLIEKSGIPVEIVSAGGSCNYIDAVNNKIVTEIQAGGAAIGDQLYYHKAHLKDYEHLMGAYLLTQIISVPSDKSRAIANAGFKSIGLHPMGGLPGFRDRDDLQVVGLSAEHTRIISANGVKGVSLGRGDKLVLIPGYTDAMGFLHKEIFAIRHDKVEYVWKTV
;
A
#
# COMPACT_ATOMS: atom_id res chain seq x y z
N MET A 1 -0.09 -13.87 -14.67
CA MET A 1 0.87 -14.28 -13.62
C MET A 1 1.67 -13.05 -13.23
N LEU A 2 1.58 -12.61 -11.98
CA LEU A 2 2.49 -11.59 -11.44
C LEU A 2 3.90 -12.21 -11.44
N ASN A 3 4.86 -11.58 -12.10
CA ASN A 3 6.26 -11.97 -11.97
C ASN A 3 6.64 -11.83 -10.49
N LYS A 4 6.69 -12.95 -9.76
CA LYS A 4 7.38 -13.03 -8.47
C LYS A 4 8.78 -12.49 -8.70
N ARG A 5 9.11 -11.33 -8.13
CA ARG A 5 10.48 -10.84 -8.13
C ARG A 5 11.25 -11.75 -7.19
N ASN A 6 11.98 -12.72 -7.72
CA ASN A 6 12.85 -13.64 -6.98
C ASN A 6 14.14 -12.93 -6.50
N GLY A 7 14.03 -11.67 -6.07
CA GLY A 7 15.16 -10.88 -5.59
C GLY A 7 15.60 -11.29 -4.20
N ILE A 8 16.76 -10.79 -3.77
CA ILE A 8 17.29 -11.00 -2.42
C ILE A 8 16.25 -10.48 -1.39
N PRO A 9 15.73 -11.32 -0.49
CA PRO A 9 14.84 -10.88 0.58
C PRO A 9 15.49 -9.79 1.43
N THR A 10 14.70 -8.85 1.95
CA THR A 10 15.17 -7.76 2.85
C THR A 10 16.25 -6.84 2.29
N ASN A 11 16.47 -6.80 0.97
CA ASN A 11 17.39 -5.84 0.35
C ASN A 11 16.96 -4.39 0.63
N MET A 12 17.81 -3.62 1.32
CA MET A 12 17.57 -2.21 1.67
C MET A 12 18.14 -1.23 0.64
N GLY A 13 19.00 -1.68 -0.29
CA GLY A 13 19.70 -0.83 -1.24
C GLY A 13 21.17 -1.19 -1.41
N MET A 14 21.89 -0.36 -2.17
CA MET A 14 23.34 -0.47 -2.37
C MET A 14 24.06 0.45 -1.40
N ASP A 15 24.82 -0.10 -0.45
CA ASP A 15 25.53 0.66 0.59
C ASP A 15 26.66 1.53 0.02
N HIS A 16 27.63 0.91 -0.66
CA HIS A 16 28.78 1.56 -1.28
C HIS A 16 29.25 0.86 -2.57
N ILE A 17 30.20 1.48 -3.28
CA ILE A 17 30.98 0.88 -4.37
C ILE A 17 32.46 0.88 -3.96
N GLY A 18 33.10 -0.30 -3.98
CA GLY A 18 34.53 -0.45 -3.73
C GLY A 18 35.36 -0.27 -4.99
N LEU A 19 36.42 0.55 -4.93
CA LEU A 19 37.35 0.83 -6.04
C LEU A 19 38.79 0.55 -5.63
N VAL A 20 39.50 -0.28 -6.40
CA VAL A 20 40.94 -0.46 -6.23
C VAL A 20 41.68 0.64 -6.98
N VAL A 21 42.54 1.38 -6.28
CA VAL A 21 43.29 2.51 -6.81
C VAL A 21 44.79 2.35 -6.50
N PRO A 22 45.69 2.89 -7.34
CA PRO A 22 47.13 2.77 -7.13
C PRO A 22 47.65 3.60 -5.95
N ASP A 23 46.92 4.68 -5.62
CA ASP A 23 47.18 5.63 -4.54
C ASP A 23 45.81 6.11 -4.00
N ALA A 24 45.48 5.73 -2.76
CA ALA A 24 44.19 6.05 -2.16
C ALA A 24 44.04 7.53 -1.84
N GLN A 25 45.12 8.19 -1.40
CA GLN A 25 45.07 9.61 -1.05
C GLN A 25 44.86 10.47 -2.31
N LEU A 26 45.58 10.19 -3.39
CA LEU A 26 45.39 10.88 -4.66
C LEU A 26 43.96 10.71 -5.18
N ALA A 27 43.40 9.50 -5.06
CA ALA A 27 42.04 9.21 -5.48
C ALA A 27 41.02 9.96 -4.61
N ALA A 28 41.25 10.04 -3.30
CA ALA A 28 40.39 10.78 -2.39
C ALA A 28 40.42 12.28 -2.66
N ASP A 29 41.61 12.87 -2.78
CA ASP A 29 41.77 14.29 -3.09
C ASP A 29 41.07 14.65 -4.41
N PHE A 30 41.21 13.79 -5.43
CA PHE A 30 40.51 13.97 -6.70
C PHE A 30 38.99 13.92 -6.54
N LEU A 31 38.44 12.97 -5.78
CA LEU A 31 37.00 12.86 -5.58
C LEU A 31 36.43 14.01 -4.75
N ILE A 32 37.16 14.46 -3.73
CA ILE A 32 36.82 15.63 -2.91
C ILE A 32 36.81 16.89 -3.78
N ASP A 33 37.88 17.12 -4.54
CA ASP A 33 38.02 18.36 -5.31
C ASP A 33 37.07 18.45 -6.52
N VAL A 34 36.82 17.32 -7.19
CA VAL A 34 36.08 17.31 -8.47
C VAL A 34 34.59 17.04 -8.26
N PHE A 35 34.24 16.23 -7.25
CA PHE A 35 32.86 15.79 -7.02
C PHE A 35 32.30 16.25 -5.67
N ASN A 36 33.04 17.11 -4.95
CA ASN A 36 32.64 17.60 -3.63
C ASN A 36 32.30 16.44 -2.68
N ALA A 37 33.10 15.37 -2.73
CA ALA A 37 32.97 14.26 -1.81
C ALA A 37 33.41 14.69 -0.39
N GLU A 38 32.79 14.10 0.62
CA GLU A 38 33.11 14.32 2.03
C GLU A 38 33.92 13.12 2.54
N PHE A 39 34.99 13.40 3.28
CA PHE A 39 35.71 12.37 4.00
C PHE A 39 34.84 11.77 5.12
N ASP A 40 34.82 10.44 5.23
CA ASP A 40 34.13 9.74 6.32
C ASP A 40 35.15 9.11 7.29
N TRP A 41 35.89 8.10 6.83
CA TRP A 41 36.91 7.44 7.64
C TRP A 41 38.05 6.88 6.78
N GLU A 42 39.21 6.64 7.41
CA GLU A 42 40.33 5.94 6.78
C GLU A 42 40.96 4.89 7.69
N VAL A 43 41.59 3.90 7.07
CA VAL A 43 42.46 2.92 7.73
C VAL A 43 43.77 2.84 6.96
N LYS A 44 44.87 3.21 7.61
CA LYS A 44 46.23 2.95 7.15
C LYS A 44 46.77 1.73 7.87
N ARG A 45 47.51 0.89 7.16
CA ARG A 45 48.10 -0.32 7.72
C ARG A 45 49.63 -0.22 7.55
N GLU A 46 50.34 -1.15 8.19
CA GLU A 46 51.76 -1.43 7.92
C GLU A 46 51.91 -2.68 7.02
N PRO A 47 52.96 -2.81 6.17
CA PRO A 47 53.13 -3.90 5.20
C PRO A 47 53.05 -5.32 5.75
N LYS A 48 53.20 -5.47 7.07
CA LYS A 48 53.02 -6.73 7.79
C LYS A 48 51.90 -6.65 8.83
N PRO A 49 51.19 -7.76 9.08
CA PRO A 49 51.28 -9.02 8.34
C PRO A 49 50.75 -8.92 6.89
N THR A 50 51.34 -9.67 5.97
CA THR A 50 50.94 -9.76 4.55
C THR A 50 49.57 -10.44 4.39
N ALA A 51 49.01 -10.42 3.18
CA ALA A 51 47.73 -11.09 2.89
C ALA A 51 47.80 -12.60 3.20
N GLY A 52 48.91 -13.27 2.89
CA GLY A 52 49.13 -14.68 3.20
C GLY A 52 49.16 -14.93 4.71
N GLU A 53 49.90 -14.13 5.46
CA GLU A 53 50.00 -14.22 6.92
C GLU A 53 48.64 -13.96 7.61
N ARG A 54 47.76 -13.17 6.99
CA ARG A 54 46.38 -12.91 7.43
C ARG A 54 45.35 -13.93 6.95
N GLY A 55 45.74 -14.90 6.11
CA GLY A 55 44.81 -15.83 5.45
C GLY A 55 43.94 -15.18 4.34
N TRP A 56 44.22 -13.94 3.97
CA TRP A 56 43.48 -13.16 2.97
C TRP A 56 43.72 -13.62 1.54
N SER A 57 44.87 -14.23 1.25
CA SER A 57 45.14 -14.80 -0.08
C SER A 57 44.10 -15.85 -0.47
N ALA A 58 43.71 -16.71 0.48
CA ALA A 58 42.67 -17.72 0.26
C ALA A 58 41.25 -17.12 0.20
N LEU A 59 40.98 -16.08 1.00
CA LEU A 59 39.66 -15.45 1.08
C LEU A 59 39.33 -14.55 -0.12
N PHE A 60 40.28 -13.70 -0.53
CA PHE A 60 40.08 -12.70 -1.58
C PHE A 60 40.70 -13.12 -2.92
N GLY A 61 41.43 -14.23 -2.97
CA GLY A 61 42.10 -14.69 -4.20
C GLY A 61 43.26 -13.79 -4.64
N VAL A 62 43.95 -13.15 -3.70
CA VAL A 62 45.10 -12.25 -3.96
C VAL A 62 46.44 -12.95 -3.69
N HIS A 63 47.53 -12.49 -4.31
CA HIS A 63 48.87 -13.05 -4.09
C HIS A 63 49.25 -13.04 -2.59
N PRO A 64 49.94 -14.07 -2.03
CA PRO A 64 50.27 -14.13 -0.60
C PRO A 64 51.07 -12.94 -0.07
N GLU A 65 51.99 -12.40 -0.87
CA GLU A 65 52.75 -11.19 -0.53
C GLU A 65 52.00 -9.88 -0.80
N SER A 66 50.72 -9.94 -1.17
CA SER A 66 49.90 -8.75 -1.34
C SER A 66 49.65 -8.07 -0.01
N TYR A 67 49.38 -6.79 -0.07
CA TYR A 67 49.18 -6.00 1.12
C TYR A 67 48.28 -4.77 0.85
N LEU A 68 47.24 -4.61 1.67
CA LEU A 68 46.28 -3.50 1.60
C LEU A 68 46.75 -2.36 2.50
N SER A 69 47.36 -1.35 1.89
CA SER A 69 48.06 -0.26 2.59
C SER A 69 47.12 0.80 3.15
N HIS A 70 46.09 1.16 2.38
CA HIS A 70 45.22 2.29 2.71
C HIS A 70 43.79 2.01 2.24
N VAL A 71 42.83 2.27 3.11
CA VAL A 71 41.40 2.28 2.79
C VAL A 71 40.85 3.64 3.17
N ILE A 72 40.08 4.27 2.28
CA ILE A 72 39.39 5.53 2.55
C ILE A 72 37.94 5.39 2.13
N MET A 73 37.02 5.76 3.02
CA MET A 73 35.60 5.88 2.72
C MET A 73 35.24 7.34 2.49
N LEU A 74 34.53 7.61 1.39
CA LEU A 74 34.03 8.94 1.05
C LEU A 74 32.52 8.91 0.81
N LYS A 75 31.83 9.96 1.25
CA LYS A 75 30.42 10.19 0.97
C LYS A 75 30.29 11.16 -0.20
N CYS A 76 29.56 10.76 -1.24
CA CYS A 76 29.36 11.55 -2.45
C CYS A 76 27.92 12.09 -2.56
N GLY A 77 27.65 13.23 -1.90
CA GLY A 77 26.37 13.97 -1.97
C GLY A 77 25.53 13.93 -0.67
N GLU A 78 24.22 14.22 -0.77
CA GLU A 78 23.32 14.41 0.39
C GLU A 78 22.26 13.31 0.65
N GLN A 79 22.21 12.23 -0.12
CA GLN A 79 21.17 11.19 -0.04
C GLN A 79 21.63 9.95 0.76
N PRO A 80 20.81 9.44 1.70
CA PRO A 80 21.29 8.58 2.80
C PRO A 80 21.59 7.10 2.47
N LEU A 81 21.28 6.58 1.27
CA LEU A 81 21.37 5.13 0.98
C LEU A 81 22.13 4.76 -0.30
N THR A 82 22.74 5.69 -1.04
CA THR A 82 23.40 5.37 -2.33
C THR A 82 24.52 6.35 -2.69
N GLN A 83 25.52 6.53 -1.82
CA GLN A 83 26.54 7.59 -2.05
C GLN A 83 27.96 7.27 -1.59
N TYR A 84 28.23 6.09 -1.04
CA TYR A 84 29.56 5.82 -0.52
C TYR A 84 30.49 5.20 -1.56
N VAL A 85 31.71 5.71 -1.63
CA VAL A 85 32.82 5.13 -2.40
C VAL A 85 33.91 4.71 -1.42
N GLU A 86 34.25 3.43 -1.44
CA GLU A 86 35.32 2.87 -0.62
C GLU A 86 36.56 2.64 -1.50
N LEU A 87 37.64 3.36 -1.23
CA LEU A 87 38.89 3.30 -1.98
C LEU A 87 39.84 2.30 -1.32
N PHE A 88 40.44 1.42 -2.12
CA PHE A 88 41.40 0.41 -1.66
C PHE A 88 42.75 0.58 -2.37
N GLU A 89 43.81 0.87 -1.63
CA GLU A 89 45.18 0.85 -2.15
C GLU A 89 45.88 -0.47 -1.82
N TRP A 90 45.87 -1.37 -2.80
CA TRP A 90 46.61 -2.64 -2.74
C TRP A 90 47.98 -2.51 -3.39
N LYS A 91 48.98 -3.18 -2.79
CA LYS A 91 50.24 -3.53 -3.43
C LYS A 91 50.29 -5.05 -3.59
N ALA A 92 50.48 -5.54 -4.81
CA ALA A 92 50.65 -6.96 -5.07
C ALA A 92 51.71 -7.20 -6.16
N PRO A 93 52.55 -8.25 -6.06
CA PRO A 93 53.58 -8.52 -7.06
C PRO A 93 53.04 -8.80 -8.47
N ASP A 94 51.83 -9.36 -8.55
CA ASP A 94 51.13 -9.72 -9.78
C ASP A 94 50.04 -8.71 -10.18
N GLN A 95 50.01 -7.54 -9.53
CA GLN A 95 49.04 -6.49 -9.86
C GLN A 95 49.29 -5.97 -11.28
N VAL A 96 48.27 -6.06 -12.13
CA VAL A 96 48.31 -5.46 -13.46
C VAL A 96 48.29 -3.94 -13.32
N GLN A 97 49.42 -3.30 -13.61
CA GLN A 97 49.54 -1.85 -13.65
C GLN A 97 49.10 -1.34 -15.03
N LEU A 98 48.05 -0.52 -15.08
CA LEU A 98 47.44 -0.03 -16.31
C LEU A 98 48.23 1.13 -16.96
N GLN A 99 49.56 1.04 -17.07
CA GLN A 99 50.37 2.02 -17.81
C GLN A 99 51.12 1.33 -18.98
N GLY A 100 50.73 1.62 -20.23
CA GLY A 100 51.33 1.05 -21.46
C GLY A 100 50.40 1.03 -22.68
N GLU A 101 50.83 0.52 -23.84
CA GLU A 101 50.14 0.63 -25.16
C GLU A 101 48.71 0.03 -25.25
N ARG A 102 48.24 -0.70 -24.23
CA ARG A 102 46.82 -1.10 -24.06
C ARG A 102 46.16 -0.52 -22.79
N GLY A 103 46.76 0.50 -22.18
CA GLY A 103 46.68 0.89 -20.77
C GLY A 103 45.35 1.40 -20.19
N TRP A 104 44.20 1.05 -20.74
CA TRP A 104 42.89 1.35 -20.15
C TRP A 104 41.91 0.27 -20.62
N HIS A 105 40.94 -0.13 -19.79
CA HIS A 105 39.84 -0.97 -20.26
C HIS A 105 39.08 -0.23 -21.37
N LYS A 106 38.88 -0.86 -22.52
CA LYS A 106 37.91 -0.38 -23.50
C LYS A 106 36.52 -0.51 -22.89
N PHE A 107 35.61 0.35 -23.32
CA PHE A 107 34.19 0.23 -22.93
C PHE A 107 33.61 -1.16 -23.27
N SER A 108 34.15 -1.83 -24.30
CA SER A 108 33.78 -3.18 -24.72
C SER A 108 34.47 -4.32 -23.97
N ASP A 109 35.43 -4.05 -23.08
CA ASP A 109 36.17 -5.09 -22.38
C ASP A 109 35.28 -5.75 -21.32
N ILE A 110 35.31 -7.09 -21.27
CA ILE A 110 34.54 -7.87 -20.30
C ILE A 110 34.99 -7.49 -18.89
N GLY A 111 34.05 -7.11 -18.03
CA GLY A 111 34.33 -6.68 -16.65
C GLY A 111 34.66 -5.20 -16.49
N ASN A 112 34.69 -4.41 -17.57
CA ASN A 112 34.82 -2.95 -17.44
C ASN A 112 33.66 -2.38 -16.61
N SER A 113 34.00 -1.54 -15.64
CA SER A 113 33.07 -0.91 -14.71
C SER A 113 33.37 0.59 -14.63
N TYR A 114 32.32 1.40 -14.57
CA TYR A 114 32.43 2.85 -14.38
C TYR A 114 31.38 3.31 -13.36
N ILE A 115 31.67 4.42 -12.69
CA ILE A 115 30.71 5.09 -11.80
C ILE A 115 30.11 6.30 -12.54
N SER A 116 28.86 6.63 -12.24
CA SER A 116 28.13 7.72 -12.90
C SER A 116 27.66 8.74 -11.86
N PHE A 117 27.96 10.02 -12.11
CA PHE A 117 27.46 11.14 -11.33
C PHE A 117 26.45 11.95 -12.14
N THR A 118 25.32 12.27 -11.52
CA THR A 118 24.34 13.19 -12.10
C THR A 118 24.62 14.61 -11.62
N VAL A 119 24.81 15.53 -12.55
CA VAL A 119 25.08 16.95 -12.30
C VAL A 119 23.90 17.81 -12.77
N LYS A 120 23.71 18.97 -12.14
CA LYS A 120 22.63 19.90 -12.48
C LYS A 120 22.94 20.76 -13.70
N ASP A 121 24.20 21.15 -13.86
CA ASP A 121 24.64 22.05 -14.92
C ASP A 121 25.90 21.48 -15.57
N MET A 122 25.71 20.82 -16.72
CA MET A 122 26.81 20.19 -17.45
C MET A 122 27.81 21.23 -17.98
N ASP A 123 27.35 22.41 -18.38
CA ASP A 123 28.21 23.43 -18.99
C ASP A 123 29.15 24.05 -17.93
N ALA A 124 28.62 24.31 -16.74
CA ALA A 124 29.44 24.76 -15.60
C ALA A 124 30.47 23.70 -15.18
N VAL A 125 30.07 22.42 -15.14
CA VAL A 125 30.96 21.30 -14.80
C VAL A 125 32.06 21.14 -15.83
N PHE A 126 31.75 21.21 -17.13
CA PHE A 126 32.74 21.19 -18.20
C PHE A 126 33.77 22.31 -18.04
N LYS A 127 33.28 23.54 -17.88
CA LYS A 127 34.15 24.71 -17.69
C LYS A 127 35.08 24.53 -16.48
N HIS A 128 34.54 24.04 -15.36
CA HIS A 128 35.32 23.80 -14.15
C HIS A 128 36.41 22.73 -14.38
N ILE A 129 36.06 21.59 -15.00
CA ILE A 129 37.01 20.50 -15.25
C ILE A 129 38.14 20.95 -16.19
N HIS A 130 37.83 21.65 -17.28
CA HIS A 130 38.85 22.17 -18.19
C HIS A 130 39.79 23.17 -17.53
N THR A 131 39.25 24.06 -16.70
CA THR A 131 40.03 25.18 -16.14
C THR A 131 40.84 24.74 -14.93
N ASN A 132 40.27 23.92 -14.06
CA ASN A 132 40.79 23.68 -12.71
C ASN A 132 41.29 22.24 -12.50
N VAL A 133 40.69 21.25 -13.18
CA VAL A 133 40.94 19.83 -12.88
C VAL A 133 41.99 19.23 -13.83
N ILE A 134 41.81 19.38 -15.14
CA ILE A 134 42.73 18.83 -16.15
C ILE A 134 44.17 19.35 -15.96
N PRO A 135 44.41 20.66 -15.69
CA PRO A 135 45.77 21.15 -15.43
C PRO A 135 46.38 20.61 -14.13
N LYS A 136 45.55 20.28 -13.14
CA LYS A 136 45.99 19.85 -11.80
C LYS A 136 46.34 18.36 -11.76
N TYR A 137 45.57 17.52 -12.45
CA TYR A 137 45.69 16.06 -12.36
C TYR A 137 46.14 15.43 -13.68
N LYS A 138 47.35 14.85 -13.68
CA LYS A 138 47.91 14.18 -14.85
C LYS A 138 47.03 13.01 -15.30
N GLY A 139 46.74 12.95 -16.61
CA GLY A 139 45.97 11.86 -17.22
C GLY A 139 44.46 12.09 -17.27
N VAL A 140 43.95 13.09 -16.55
CA VAL A 140 42.53 13.47 -16.59
C VAL A 140 42.18 14.11 -17.92
N ARG A 141 41.12 13.60 -18.55
CA ARG A 141 40.62 14.08 -19.86
C ARG A 141 39.19 13.64 -20.08
N PHE A 142 38.45 14.35 -20.92
CA PHE A 142 37.18 13.86 -21.43
C PHE A 142 37.38 12.84 -22.56
N ILE A 143 36.47 11.88 -22.64
CA ILE A 143 36.37 10.94 -23.77
C ILE A 143 35.45 11.51 -24.85
N GLN A 144 34.39 12.23 -24.45
CA GLN A 144 33.51 12.96 -25.35
C GLN A 144 33.51 14.44 -24.98
N ASP A 145 34.10 15.26 -25.84
CA ASP A 145 34.14 16.72 -25.70
C ASP A 145 33.86 17.35 -27.08
N PRO A 146 32.66 17.93 -27.30
CA PRO A 146 31.61 18.22 -26.31
C PRO A 146 30.74 16.99 -25.92
N PRO A 147 29.91 17.09 -24.86
CA PRO A 147 28.96 16.05 -24.45
C PRO A 147 27.96 15.62 -25.52
N MET A 148 27.54 14.37 -25.47
CA MET A 148 26.44 13.87 -26.28
C MET A 148 25.10 14.26 -25.68
N ARG A 149 24.13 14.59 -26.52
CA ARG A 149 22.73 14.88 -26.13
C ARG A 149 21.79 13.94 -26.86
N PHE A 150 20.93 13.23 -26.12
CA PHE A 150 20.00 12.28 -26.71
C PHE A 150 18.70 12.18 -25.90
N PRO A 151 17.56 11.91 -26.56
CA PRO A 151 16.30 11.69 -25.86
C PRO A 151 16.33 10.35 -25.13
N LEU A 152 16.03 10.37 -23.83
CA LEU A 152 15.93 9.18 -23.00
C LEU A 152 14.92 9.41 -21.87
N ARG A 153 14.05 8.43 -21.60
CA ARG A 153 13.04 8.48 -20.52
C ARG A 153 12.06 9.68 -20.58
N GLY A 154 11.82 10.23 -21.78
CA GLY A 154 10.93 11.38 -21.98
C GLY A 154 11.59 12.73 -21.75
N GLU A 155 12.90 12.75 -21.48
CA GLU A 155 13.71 13.96 -21.30
C GLU A 155 14.90 13.94 -22.26
N ILE A 156 15.66 15.04 -22.30
CA ILE A 156 16.98 15.08 -22.95
C ILE A 156 18.04 14.76 -21.89
N CYS A 157 18.77 13.68 -22.11
CA CYS A 157 19.98 13.36 -21.35
C CYS A 157 21.19 13.95 -22.06
N THR A 158 22.01 14.71 -21.32
CA THR A 158 23.34 15.15 -21.73
C THR A 158 24.36 14.29 -20.99
N SER A 159 25.22 13.56 -21.71
CA SER A 159 26.20 12.63 -21.10
C SER A 159 27.60 12.78 -21.70
N THR A 160 28.62 12.64 -20.85
CA THR A 160 30.04 12.48 -21.22
C THR A 160 30.72 11.52 -20.26
N PHE A 161 31.94 11.10 -20.58
CA PHE A 161 32.84 10.39 -19.68
C PHE A 161 34.12 11.18 -19.41
N LEU A 162 34.46 11.31 -18.14
CA LEU A 162 35.75 11.79 -17.63
C LEU A 162 36.64 10.60 -17.31
N VAL A 163 37.92 10.68 -17.66
CA VAL A 163 38.93 9.70 -17.24
C VAL A 163 39.60 10.20 -15.97
N SER A 164 39.64 9.38 -14.92
CA SER A 164 40.32 9.69 -13.66
C SER A 164 41.85 9.60 -13.79
N PRO A 165 42.62 10.12 -12.80
CA PRO A 165 44.08 10.04 -12.82
C PRO A 165 44.64 8.61 -12.89
N TRP A 166 43.86 7.60 -12.48
CA TRP A 166 44.33 6.23 -12.30
C TRP A 166 43.83 5.19 -13.31
N GLY A 167 42.93 5.54 -14.25
CA GLY A 167 42.41 4.49 -15.14
C GLY A 167 40.94 4.56 -15.47
N MET A 168 40.16 5.11 -14.55
CA MET A 168 38.75 4.78 -14.46
C MET A 168 37.91 5.76 -15.26
N TRP A 169 36.88 5.24 -15.91
CA TRP A 169 35.88 6.06 -16.58
C TRP A 169 34.86 6.50 -15.53
N ILE A 170 34.48 7.77 -15.58
CA ILE A 170 33.46 8.37 -14.72
C ILE A 170 32.45 9.03 -15.65
N GLU A 171 31.23 8.52 -15.69
CA GLU A 171 30.16 9.14 -16.47
C GLU A 171 29.62 10.37 -15.74
N LEU A 172 29.39 11.44 -16.49
CA LEU A 172 28.65 12.62 -16.04
C LEU A 172 27.36 12.68 -16.83
N THR A 173 26.21 12.80 -16.14
CA THR A 173 24.91 12.96 -16.78
C THR A 173 24.18 14.20 -16.28
N ALA A 174 23.43 14.88 -17.15
CA ALA A 174 22.51 15.95 -16.80
C ALA A 174 21.17 15.75 -17.53
N TRP A 175 20.06 16.05 -16.87
CA TRP A 175 18.71 15.75 -17.34
C TRP A 175 17.85 17.01 -17.40
N SER A 176 17.24 17.27 -18.56
CA SER A 176 16.58 18.55 -18.84
C SER A 176 15.45 18.93 -17.89
N GLU A 177 14.72 17.98 -17.30
CA GLU A 177 13.60 18.29 -16.37
C GLU A 177 13.88 17.77 -14.95
N SER A 178 14.55 16.64 -14.83
CA SER A 178 14.80 15.98 -13.54
C SER A 178 15.86 16.67 -12.67
N GLN A 179 16.67 17.57 -13.22
CA GLN A 179 17.71 18.33 -12.49
C GLN A 179 17.21 19.09 -11.24
N HIS A 180 15.91 19.38 -11.14
CA HIS A 180 15.31 20.14 -10.04
C HIS A 180 14.62 19.30 -8.95
N LYS A 181 14.41 17.99 -9.19
CA LYS A 181 13.52 17.17 -8.34
C LYS A 181 14.25 16.34 -7.28
N GLY A 182 15.57 16.14 -7.39
CA GLY A 182 16.39 15.46 -6.39
C GLY A 182 16.05 13.98 -6.13
N THR A 183 15.24 13.35 -6.99
CA THR A 183 14.79 11.95 -6.84
C THR A 183 15.54 11.01 -7.78
N VAL A 184 15.91 9.83 -7.27
CA VAL A 184 16.48 8.74 -8.09
C VAL A 184 15.47 8.36 -9.17
N ILE A 185 15.84 8.54 -10.44
CA ILE A 185 15.01 8.23 -11.60
C ILE A 185 14.87 6.70 -11.71
N GLN A 186 13.88 6.13 -11.03
CA GLN A 186 13.50 4.73 -11.24
C GLN A 186 13.02 4.56 -12.69
N ALA A 187 13.51 3.52 -13.37
CA ALA A 187 12.99 3.12 -14.67
C ALA A 187 11.51 2.71 -14.51
N GLN A 188 10.61 3.68 -14.66
CA GLN A 188 9.18 3.41 -14.62
C GLN A 188 8.84 2.62 -15.88
N ARG A 189 8.55 1.33 -15.69
CA ARG A 189 7.69 0.59 -16.63
C ARG A 189 6.40 1.42 -16.67
N LYS A 190 6.10 2.07 -17.81
CA LYS A 190 4.87 2.85 -17.94
C LYS A 190 3.71 1.97 -17.47
N PRO A 191 2.89 2.39 -16.49
CA PRO A 191 1.73 1.60 -16.11
C PRO A 191 0.89 1.37 -17.36
N GLU A 192 0.50 0.11 -17.62
CA GLU A 192 -0.49 -0.18 -18.66
C GLU A 192 -1.77 0.54 -18.27
N ILE A 193 -2.05 1.65 -18.96
CA ILE A 193 -3.27 2.41 -18.79
C ILE A 193 -4.40 1.59 -19.42
N SER A 194 -5.43 1.29 -18.63
CA SER A 194 -6.60 0.56 -19.13
C SER A 194 -7.21 1.29 -20.34
N PRO A 195 -7.54 0.59 -21.45
CA PRO A 195 -8.10 1.22 -22.64
C PRO A 195 -9.50 1.81 -22.44
N TYR A 196 -10.11 1.51 -21.29
CA TYR A 196 -11.44 1.99 -20.92
C TYR A 196 -11.43 3.37 -20.25
N ILE A 197 -10.28 3.89 -19.82
CA ILE A 197 -10.22 5.23 -19.22
C ILE A 197 -10.74 6.27 -20.22
N SER A 198 -11.56 7.20 -19.72
CA SER A 198 -12.29 8.24 -20.46
C SER A 198 -13.36 7.71 -21.43
N LYS A 199 -13.61 6.41 -21.49
CA LYS A 199 -14.71 5.83 -22.30
C LYS A 199 -16.04 5.90 -21.53
N PRO A 200 -17.18 6.01 -22.24
CA PRO A 200 -18.49 5.89 -21.61
C PRO A 200 -18.70 4.47 -21.08
N ILE A 201 -19.53 4.30 -20.04
CA ILE A 201 -19.80 2.98 -19.45
C ILE A 201 -20.31 1.96 -20.48
N GLN A 202 -21.00 2.40 -21.53
CA GLN A 202 -21.51 1.54 -22.61
C GLN A 202 -20.38 0.85 -23.39
N ALA A 203 -19.15 1.36 -23.35
CA ALA A 203 -17.98 0.72 -23.97
C ALA A 203 -17.37 -0.40 -23.11
N LEU A 204 -17.76 -0.52 -21.84
CA LEU A 204 -17.22 -1.53 -20.94
C LEU A 204 -17.65 -2.95 -21.35
N PRO A 205 -16.79 -3.97 -21.14
CA PRO A 205 -17.22 -5.36 -21.22
C PRO A 205 -18.28 -5.62 -20.15
N THR A 206 -19.20 -6.55 -20.41
CA THR A 206 -20.23 -6.93 -19.43
C THR A 206 -20.07 -8.40 -19.06
N PRO A 207 -20.28 -8.76 -17.78
CA PRO A 207 -20.64 -7.88 -16.67
C PRO A 207 -19.47 -7.03 -16.15
N ALA A 208 -19.71 -5.78 -15.75
CA ALA A 208 -18.69 -4.88 -15.20
C ALA A 208 -19.15 -4.21 -13.91
N PHE A 209 -18.35 -4.36 -12.83
CA PHE A 209 -18.60 -3.70 -11.55
C PHE A 209 -18.06 -2.27 -11.57
N MET A 210 -18.94 -1.33 -11.29
CA MET A 210 -18.66 0.09 -11.34
C MET A 210 -18.96 0.76 -10.00
N ILE A 211 -18.19 1.79 -9.68
CA ILE A 211 -18.40 2.64 -8.50
C ILE A 211 -18.50 4.08 -8.97
N ASP A 212 -19.60 4.75 -8.64
CA ASP A 212 -19.80 6.16 -8.95
C ASP A 212 -19.07 7.06 -7.94
N LEU A 213 -18.08 7.80 -8.43
CA LEU A 213 -17.24 8.66 -7.61
C LEU A 213 -17.92 9.97 -7.21
N ASP A 214 -18.90 10.46 -7.97
CA ASP A 214 -19.70 11.62 -7.57
C ASP A 214 -20.53 11.27 -6.33
N ILE A 215 -21.09 10.06 -6.30
CA ILE A 215 -21.83 9.53 -5.14
C ILE A 215 -20.90 9.23 -3.97
N VAL A 216 -19.73 8.59 -4.20
CA VAL A 216 -18.76 8.36 -3.13
C VAL A 216 -18.31 9.67 -2.51
N ASP A 217 -18.05 10.70 -3.31
CA ASP A 217 -17.69 12.03 -2.81
C ASP A 217 -18.79 12.65 -1.96
N HIS A 218 -20.05 12.57 -2.41
CA HIS A 218 -21.22 13.04 -1.67
C HIS A 218 -21.38 12.32 -0.32
N ASN A 219 -21.38 10.99 -0.34
CA ASN A 219 -21.53 10.17 0.86
C ASN A 219 -20.36 10.38 1.84
N CYS A 220 -19.13 10.52 1.34
CA CYS A 220 -17.96 10.84 2.18
C CYS A 220 -18.09 12.19 2.87
N LYS A 221 -18.64 13.21 2.19
CA LYS A 221 -18.91 14.52 2.83
C LYS A 221 -19.92 14.38 3.98
N LEU A 222 -20.98 13.60 3.78
CA LEU A 222 -21.95 13.31 4.84
C LEU A 222 -21.30 12.60 6.03
N LEU A 223 -20.51 11.54 5.78
CA LEU A 223 -19.82 10.80 6.83
C LEU A 223 -18.84 11.68 7.59
N ARG A 224 -18.04 12.49 6.89
CA ARG A 224 -17.13 13.45 7.52
C ARG A 224 -17.88 14.43 8.42
N SER A 225 -18.95 15.06 7.93
CA SER A 225 -19.71 16.04 8.70
C SER A 225 -20.38 15.45 9.95
N ARG A 226 -20.74 14.16 9.91
CA ARG A 226 -21.49 13.49 10.98
C ARG A 226 -20.62 12.70 11.95
N ILE A 227 -19.39 12.38 11.56
CA ILE A 227 -18.44 11.59 12.38
C ILE A 227 -17.23 12.46 12.71
N VAL A 228 -16.44 12.82 11.70
CA VAL A 228 -15.15 13.49 11.86
C VAL A 228 -15.29 14.90 12.41
N ASP A 229 -16.18 15.72 11.84
CA ASP A 229 -16.37 17.10 12.28
C ASP A 229 -17.03 17.17 13.68
N LYS A 230 -17.58 16.05 14.18
CA LYS A 230 -18.07 15.89 15.56
C LYS A 230 -17.01 15.36 16.53
N GLY A 231 -15.77 15.14 16.08
CA GLY A 231 -14.64 14.71 16.91
C GLY A 231 -14.44 13.20 17.00
N TYR A 232 -15.15 12.38 16.22
CA TYR A 232 -14.96 10.94 16.19
C TYR A 232 -14.01 10.55 15.05
N THR A 233 -13.27 9.45 15.20
CA THR A 233 -12.50 8.90 14.08
C THR A 233 -13.39 8.04 13.18
N TRP A 234 -13.10 8.07 11.88
CA TRP A 234 -13.82 7.27 10.89
C TRP A 234 -12.86 6.27 10.26
N ARG A 235 -13.08 4.98 10.51
CA ARG A 235 -12.27 3.90 9.96
C ARG A 235 -13.12 3.07 8.99
N ILE A 236 -12.61 2.80 7.79
CA ILE A 236 -13.45 2.25 6.70
C ILE A 236 -13.29 0.73 6.53
N PRO A 237 -14.34 -0.08 6.77
CA PRO A 237 -14.39 -1.47 6.32
C PRO A 237 -14.21 -1.62 4.81
N CYS A 238 -13.16 -2.34 4.42
CA CYS A 238 -12.80 -2.57 3.02
C CYS A 238 -13.38 -3.89 2.45
N LYS A 239 -14.04 -4.70 3.28
CA LYS A 239 -14.58 -6.03 2.92
C LYS A 239 -15.44 -6.02 1.66
N ALA A 240 -16.16 -4.92 1.42
CA ALA A 240 -17.12 -4.83 0.33
C ALA A 240 -16.49 -4.64 -1.03
N HIS A 241 -15.45 -3.82 -1.11
CA HIS A 241 -14.81 -3.47 -2.38
C HIS A 241 -13.46 -4.16 -2.58
N LYS A 242 -12.79 -4.60 -1.50
CA LYS A 242 -11.47 -5.25 -1.52
C LYS A 242 -10.50 -4.54 -2.47
N CYS A 243 -10.49 -3.21 -2.46
CA CYS A 243 -9.75 -2.41 -3.44
C CYS A 243 -8.92 -1.32 -2.73
N PRO A 244 -7.59 -1.48 -2.66
CA PRO A 244 -6.71 -0.52 -1.98
C PRO A 244 -6.74 0.89 -2.56
N LYS A 245 -6.91 1.02 -3.89
CA LYS A 245 -7.00 2.35 -4.52
C LYS A 245 -8.30 3.08 -4.14
N LEU A 246 -9.43 2.37 -4.07
CA LEU A 246 -10.68 2.94 -3.57
C LEU A 246 -10.58 3.29 -2.07
N ALA A 247 -9.94 2.44 -1.25
CA ALA A 247 -9.69 2.78 0.15
C ALA A 247 -8.87 4.07 0.28
N LYS A 248 -7.75 4.21 -0.45
CA LYS A 248 -6.95 5.44 -0.47
C LYS A 248 -7.75 6.66 -0.93
N TYR A 249 -8.59 6.47 -1.93
CA TYR A 249 -9.48 7.52 -2.42
C TYR A 249 -10.44 8.02 -1.34
N ILE A 250 -11.01 7.12 -0.52
CA ILE A 250 -11.89 7.47 0.61
C ILE A 250 -11.08 8.06 1.78
N LEU A 251 -9.89 7.54 2.09
CA LEU A 251 -8.99 8.09 3.11
C LEU A 251 -8.65 9.57 2.85
N GLN A 252 -8.38 9.93 1.59
CA GLN A 252 -8.15 11.32 1.17
C GLN A 252 -9.35 12.25 1.41
N ARG A 253 -10.53 11.72 1.74
CA ARG A 253 -11.77 12.47 2.01
C ARG A 253 -12.11 12.58 3.49
N GLY A 254 -11.26 12.06 4.38
CA GLY A 254 -11.35 12.28 5.82
C GLY A 254 -11.44 11.02 6.67
N ALA A 255 -11.44 9.82 6.08
CA ALA A 255 -11.27 8.60 6.86
C ALA A 255 -9.84 8.49 7.40
N THR A 256 -9.70 7.99 8.63
CA THR A 256 -8.43 7.89 9.38
C THR A 256 -7.59 6.70 8.93
N GLY A 257 -8.21 5.53 8.79
CA GLY A 257 -7.57 4.27 8.46
C GLY A 257 -8.58 3.25 7.92
N ILE A 258 -8.14 2.01 7.73
CA ILE A 258 -9.01 0.95 7.19
C ILE A 258 -9.33 -0.12 8.24
N VAL A 259 -10.48 -0.78 8.06
CA VAL A 259 -10.82 -2.04 8.70
C VAL A 259 -10.78 -3.16 7.66
N VAL A 260 -10.12 -4.25 7.98
CA VAL A 260 -10.08 -5.50 7.20
C VAL A 260 -10.51 -6.66 8.10
N LEU A 261 -10.97 -7.76 7.50
CA LEU A 261 -11.49 -8.91 8.24
C LEU A 261 -10.61 -10.16 8.16
N THR A 262 -9.61 -10.14 7.28
CA THR A 262 -8.65 -11.24 7.12
C THR A 262 -7.23 -10.71 7.09
N LEU A 263 -6.29 -11.53 7.56
CA LEU A 263 -4.86 -11.19 7.51
C LEU A 263 -4.38 -11.00 6.06
N THR A 264 -4.86 -11.83 5.13
CA THR A 264 -4.53 -11.70 3.70
C THR A 264 -4.95 -10.34 3.14
N GLU A 265 -6.12 -9.81 3.52
CA GLU A 265 -6.50 -8.44 3.16
C GLU A 265 -5.54 -7.43 3.78
N ALA A 266 -5.22 -7.55 5.07
CA ALA A 266 -4.27 -6.64 5.72
C ALA A 266 -2.93 -6.57 4.97
N GLU A 267 -2.36 -7.73 4.63
CA GLU A 267 -1.12 -7.83 3.86
C GLU A 267 -1.23 -7.18 2.47
N ARG A 268 -2.34 -7.44 1.75
CA ARG A 268 -2.56 -6.90 0.41
C ARG A 268 -2.75 -5.37 0.39
N PHE A 269 -3.45 -4.83 1.38
CA PHE A 269 -3.61 -3.38 1.51
C PHE A 269 -2.30 -2.71 1.96
N ALA A 270 -1.50 -3.39 2.79
CA ALA A 270 -0.16 -2.94 3.18
C ALA A 270 0.82 -2.91 1.99
N GLU A 271 0.81 -3.92 1.12
CA GLU A 271 1.62 -3.96 -0.12
C GLU A 271 1.34 -2.76 -1.04
N GLU A 272 0.10 -2.26 -1.01
CA GLU A 272 -0.30 -1.06 -1.75
C GLU A 272 0.03 0.24 -1.00
N GLY A 273 0.66 0.18 0.17
CA GLY A 273 1.13 1.32 0.96
C GLY A 273 0.04 1.98 1.82
N ILE A 274 -0.92 1.21 2.33
CA ILE A 274 -1.79 1.66 3.43
C ILE A 274 -1.15 1.25 4.75
N ASN A 275 -0.92 2.22 5.63
CA ASN A 275 -0.08 2.05 6.83
C ASN A 275 -0.85 2.08 8.16
N ASP A 276 -2.16 2.31 8.14
CA ASP A 276 -3.03 2.32 9.32
C ASP A 276 -4.18 1.31 9.11
N ILE A 277 -4.00 0.11 9.67
CA ILE A 277 -4.85 -1.05 9.43
C ILE A 277 -5.35 -1.60 10.75
N TYR A 278 -6.67 -1.77 10.85
CA TYR A 278 -7.31 -2.53 11.91
C TYR A 278 -7.83 -3.86 11.34
N LEU A 279 -7.27 -4.98 11.79
CA LEU A 279 -7.82 -6.30 11.58
C LEU A 279 -8.91 -6.54 12.65
N ALA A 280 -10.16 -6.25 12.29
CA ALA A 280 -11.32 -6.41 13.18
C ALA A 280 -11.82 -7.86 13.21
N ASN A 281 -10.89 -8.77 13.51
CA ASN A 281 -11.12 -10.21 13.62
C ASN A 281 -9.93 -10.88 14.33
N GLN A 282 -10.13 -12.11 14.81
CA GLN A 282 -9.07 -12.96 15.34
C GLN A 282 -8.41 -13.76 14.20
N VAL A 283 -7.13 -14.11 14.37
CA VAL A 283 -6.45 -15.10 13.52
C VAL A 283 -6.37 -16.44 14.25
N GLY A 284 -6.47 -17.54 13.51
CA GLY A 284 -6.74 -18.86 14.09
C GLY A 284 -5.52 -19.77 14.25
N SER A 285 -4.33 -19.35 13.80
CA SER A 285 -3.15 -20.21 13.77
C SER A 285 -1.85 -19.49 14.14
N LEU A 286 -0.88 -20.26 14.63
CA LEU A 286 0.47 -19.76 14.91
C LEU A 286 1.18 -19.20 13.65
N ASP A 287 0.91 -19.77 12.47
CA ASP A 287 1.42 -19.23 11.20
C ASP A 287 0.87 -17.82 10.93
N GLU A 288 -0.44 -17.62 11.12
CA GLU A 288 -1.05 -16.30 10.96
C GLU A 288 -0.57 -15.31 12.00
N LEU A 289 -0.33 -15.73 13.25
CA LEU A 289 0.28 -14.88 14.27
C LEU A 289 1.70 -14.44 13.88
N ASN A 290 2.50 -15.35 13.31
CA ASN A 290 3.83 -15.01 12.81
C ASN A 290 3.76 -14.03 11.63
N ARG A 291 2.86 -14.26 10.68
CA ARG A 291 2.64 -13.35 9.54
C ARG A 291 2.13 -11.98 9.97
N LEU A 292 1.19 -11.93 10.92
CA LEU A 292 0.68 -10.71 11.53
C LEU A 292 1.80 -9.92 12.23
N SER A 293 2.65 -10.62 12.99
CA SER A 293 3.84 -10.03 13.61
C SER A 293 4.76 -9.41 12.54
N LEU A 294 5.12 -10.17 11.50
CA LEU A 294 5.95 -9.65 10.40
C LEU A 294 5.29 -8.49 9.63
N LEU A 295 3.96 -8.46 9.56
CA LEU A 295 3.22 -7.36 8.96
C LEU A 295 3.35 -6.08 9.79
N ALA A 296 3.38 -6.17 11.13
CA ALA A 296 3.58 -5.02 12.02
C ALA A 296 4.87 -4.26 11.70
N LYS A 297 5.95 -4.95 11.29
CA LYS A 297 7.22 -4.31 10.86
C LYS A 297 7.09 -3.36 9.67
N LYS A 298 6.04 -3.54 8.86
CA LYS A 298 5.84 -2.79 7.60
C LYS A 298 4.85 -1.64 7.76
N LEU A 299 4.10 -1.62 8.86
CA LEU A 299 2.99 -0.70 9.07
C LEU A 299 3.34 0.33 10.14
N LYS A 300 2.74 1.51 10.01
CA LYS A 300 2.86 2.55 11.05
C LYS A 300 1.94 2.23 12.23
N TYR A 301 0.73 1.74 11.93
CA TYR A 301 -0.26 1.32 12.90
C TYR A 301 -0.90 0.02 12.42
N LEU A 302 -0.74 -1.03 13.23
CA LEU A 302 -1.47 -2.28 13.09
C LEU A 302 -2.24 -2.52 14.37
N ARG A 303 -3.55 -2.69 14.23
CA ARG A 303 -4.46 -2.99 15.33
C ARG A 303 -5.15 -4.32 15.11
N VAL A 304 -5.41 -5.07 16.19
CA VAL A 304 -6.13 -6.34 16.15
C VAL A 304 -7.19 -6.44 17.25
N ALA A 305 -8.24 -7.22 16.98
CA ALA A 305 -9.25 -7.58 17.97
C ALA A 305 -8.83 -8.84 18.73
N VAL A 306 -9.01 -8.86 20.06
CA VAL A 306 -8.74 -10.02 20.93
C VAL A 306 -9.95 -10.29 21.80
N ASP A 307 -10.30 -11.55 22.01
CA ASP A 307 -11.40 -11.97 22.90
C ASP A 307 -11.01 -13.16 23.79
N ASN A 308 -9.75 -13.57 23.77
CA ASN A 308 -9.24 -14.73 24.48
C ASN A 308 -7.83 -14.50 25.03
N GLY A 309 -7.58 -14.98 26.26
CA GLY A 309 -6.33 -14.73 26.98
C GLY A 309 -5.15 -15.54 26.45
N GLU A 310 -5.40 -16.79 26.02
CA GLU A 310 -4.38 -17.63 25.40
C GLU A 310 -3.97 -17.04 24.04
N TYR A 311 -4.93 -16.62 23.23
CA TYR A 311 -4.68 -15.92 21.96
C TYR A 311 -3.81 -14.67 22.15
N LEU A 312 -4.14 -13.83 23.14
CA LEU A 312 -3.38 -12.63 23.47
C LEU A 312 -1.93 -12.93 23.88
N GLN A 313 -1.72 -13.97 24.69
CA GLN A 313 -0.38 -14.42 25.09
C GLN A 313 0.42 -14.96 23.90
N GLN A 314 -0.21 -15.79 23.06
CA GLN A 314 0.43 -16.33 21.85
C GLN A 314 0.82 -15.22 20.87
N LEU A 315 -0.05 -14.20 20.71
CA LEU A 315 0.25 -13.01 19.91
C LEU A 315 1.50 -12.30 20.43
N ALA A 316 1.54 -11.98 21.73
CA ALA A 316 2.68 -11.31 22.34
C ALA A 316 3.98 -12.12 22.21
N MET A 317 3.92 -13.44 22.43
CA MET A 317 5.07 -14.35 22.24
C MET A 317 5.56 -14.36 20.80
N SER A 318 4.65 -14.41 19.82
CA SER A 318 4.99 -14.40 18.39
C SER A 318 5.69 -13.10 18.00
N ILE A 319 5.19 -11.94 18.46
CA ILE A 319 5.82 -10.65 18.20
C ILE A 319 7.23 -10.60 18.81
N ARG A 320 7.39 -11.10 20.05
CA ARG A 320 8.68 -11.13 20.74
C ARG A 320 9.73 -11.96 20.00
N GLN A 321 9.34 -13.11 19.45
CA GLN A 321 10.22 -14.00 18.69
C GLN A 321 10.91 -13.28 17.52
N TRP A 322 10.26 -12.29 16.93
CA TRP A 322 10.75 -11.55 15.77
C TRP A 322 11.47 -10.24 16.12
N GLU A 323 11.70 -9.97 17.41
CA GLU A 323 12.35 -8.76 17.92
C GLU A 323 11.73 -7.47 17.34
N ILE A 324 10.40 -7.44 17.28
CA ILE A 324 9.67 -6.33 16.68
C ILE A 324 9.59 -5.17 17.68
N ILE A 325 10.13 -4.02 17.28
CA ILE A 325 10.14 -2.81 18.09
C ILE A 325 8.83 -2.00 18.03
N THR A 326 7.98 -2.27 17.03
CA THR A 326 6.69 -1.59 16.86
C THR A 326 5.58 -2.44 17.49
N PRO A 327 4.93 -1.97 18.56
CA PRO A 327 3.86 -2.72 19.21
C PRO A 327 2.64 -2.86 18.31
N ILE A 328 1.95 -4.00 18.40
CA ILE A 328 0.61 -4.16 17.82
C ILE A 328 -0.42 -3.57 18.79
N GLU A 329 -1.29 -2.69 18.29
CA GLU A 329 -2.41 -2.16 19.07
C GLU A 329 -3.48 -3.26 19.26
N VAL A 330 -4.00 -3.37 20.48
CA VAL A 330 -5.01 -4.38 20.83
C VAL A 330 -6.29 -3.69 21.27
N LEU A 331 -7.42 -4.11 20.69
CA LEU A 331 -8.76 -3.86 21.22
C LEU A 331 -9.36 -5.17 21.72
N VAL A 332 -9.93 -5.14 22.91
CA VAL A 332 -10.71 -6.26 23.44
C VAL A 332 -12.10 -6.25 22.79
N GLU A 333 -12.44 -7.29 22.04
CA GLU A 333 -13.76 -7.47 21.43
C GLU A 333 -14.74 -8.01 22.46
N LEU A 334 -15.89 -7.35 22.59
CA LEU A 334 -16.97 -7.76 23.48
C LEU A 334 -18.18 -8.26 22.69
N ASN A 335 -18.82 -9.30 23.19
CA ASN A 335 -20.12 -9.71 22.68
C ASN A 335 -21.20 -8.74 23.19
N ILE A 336 -21.59 -7.81 22.33
CA ILE A 336 -22.58 -6.76 22.58
C ILE A 336 -23.98 -7.14 22.04
N ASN A 337 -24.38 -8.40 22.23
CA ASN A 337 -25.61 -9.05 21.72
C ASN A 337 -25.59 -9.49 20.26
N HIS A 338 -24.50 -9.27 19.52
CA HIS A 338 -24.39 -9.80 18.17
C HIS A 338 -24.26 -11.35 18.16
N ASN A 339 -23.76 -11.94 19.26
CA ASN A 339 -23.62 -13.39 19.47
C ASN A 339 -22.82 -14.08 18.35
N ARG A 340 -21.69 -13.47 17.98
CA ARG A 340 -20.77 -13.97 16.94
C ARG A 340 -19.39 -14.31 17.50
N CYS A 341 -18.63 -13.28 17.85
CA CYS A 341 -17.33 -13.33 18.54
C CYS A 341 -17.41 -12.40 19.75
N GLY A 342 -16.33 -12.32 20.53
CA GLY A 342 -16.19 -11.36 21.60
C GLY A 342 -16.47 -11.95 22.98
N ALA A 343 -15.78 -11.38 23.96
CA ALA A 343 -15.80 -11.76 25.35
C ALA A 343 -17.04 -11.20 26.08
N THR A 344 -17.41 -11.82 27.20
CA THR A 344 -18.30 -11.20 28.18
C THR A 344 -17.64 -9.95 28.80
N ILE A 345 -18.42 -9.14 29.54
CA ILE A 345 -17.87 -7.97 30.27
C ILE A 345 -16.75 -8.39 31.23
N GLU A 346 -16.97 -9.46 32.01
CA GLU A 346 -16.00 -9.93 33.00
C GLU A 346 -14.70 -10.42 32.33
N GLU A 347 -14.82 -11.26 31.32
CA GLU A 347 -13.68 -11.71 30.52
C GLU A 347 -12.96 -10.53 29.86
N GLY A 348 -13.70 -9.56 29.35
CA GLY A 348 -13.15 -8.36 28.73
C GLY A 348 -12.32 -7.50 29.69
N VAL A 349 -12.80 -7.34 30.93
CA VAL A 349 -12.04 -6.66 31.99
C VAL A 349 -10.75 -7.43 32.30
N ASN A 350 -10.84 -8.76 32.44
CA ASN A 350 -9.68 -9.61 32.69
C ASN A 350 -8.67 -9.55 31.53
N LEU A 351 -9.14 -9.48 30.28
CA LEU A 351 -8.30 -9.35 29.10
C LEU A 351 -7.61 -7.99 29.02
N ALA A 352 -8.30 -6.90 29.37
CA ALA A 352 -7.68 -5.58 29.43
C ALA A 352 -6.56 -5.52 30.48
N VAL A 353 -6.77 -6.13 31.65
CA VAL A 353 -5.75 -6.27 32.70
C VAL A 353 -4.57 -7.09 32.21
N LEU A 354 -4.82 -8.24 31.55
CA LEU A 354 -3.77 -9.07 30.97
C LEU A 354 -2.99 -8.33 29.86
N ALA A 355 -3.69 -7.63 28.96
CA ALA A 355 -3.08 -6.88 27.88
C ALA A 355 -2.18 -5.76 28.43
N LYS A 356 -2.63 -5.03 29.45
CA LYS A 356 -1.84 -3.97 30.06
C LYS A 356 -0.59 -4.53 30.75
N LYS A 357 -0.71 -5.66 31.45
CA LYS A 357 0.43 -6.35 32.05
C LYS A 357 1.47 -6.75 30.98
N ILE A 358 1.03 -7.36 29.88
CA ILE A 358 1.92 -7.77 28.79
C ILE A 358 2.59 -6.56 28.13
N GLU A 359 1.85 -5.47 27.91
CA GLU A 359 2.38 -4.21 27.39
C GLU A 359 3.54 -3.69 28.27
N GLU A 360 3.35 -3.65 29.59
CA GLU A 360 4.36 -3.19 30.55
C GLU A 360 5.58 -4.12 30.63
N GLU A 361 5.36 -5.44 30.57
CA GLU A 361 6.43 -6.44 30.68
C GLU A 361 7.26 -6.60 29.41
N THR A 362 6.66 -6.41 28.23
CA THR A 362 7.26 -6.84 26.96
C THR A 362 7.31 -5.77 25.88
N GLN A 363 6.47 -4.72 25.97
CA GLN A 363 6.29 -3.69 24.94
C GLN A 363 5.89 -4.25 23.54
N THR A 364 5.50 -5.52 23.45
CA THR A 364 5.14 -6.17 22.18
C THR A 364 3.76 -5.80 21.67
N ILE A 365 2.86 -5.47 22.59
CA ILE A 365 1.52 -5.01 22.29
C ILE A 365 1.27 -3.70 23.03
N LYS A 366 0.21 -2.99 22.62
CA LYS A 366 -0.31 -1.83 23.31
C LYS A 366 -1.81 -1.95 23.45
N PHE A 367 -2.32 -1.96 24.68
CA PHE A 367 -3.76 -1.92 24.91
C PHE A 367 -4.28 -0.54 24.54
N MET A 368 -5.23 -0.49 23.60
CA MET A 368 -5.83 0.77 23.15
C MET A 368 -7.30 0.91 23.56
N GLY A 369 -7.98 -0.18 23.92
CA GLY A 369 -9.36 -0.11 24.41
C GLY A 369 -10.21 -1.30 24.00
N ILE A 370 -11.46 -1.03 23.65
CA ILE A 370 -12.49 -2.06 23.41
C ILE A 370 -13.18 -1.87 22.06
N THR A 371 -13.76 -2.95 21.54
CA THR A 371 -14.54 -2.96 20.30
C THR A 371 -15.79 -3.82 20.45
N GLY A 372 -16.84 -3.46 19.72
CA GLY A 372 -18.05 -4.26 19.57
C GLY A 372 -18.72 -3.88 18.26
N TYR A 373 -19.25 -4.84 17.51
CA TYR A 373 -19.88 -4.58 16.22
C TYR A 373 -21.35 -5.01 16.18
N GLU A 374 -22.26 -4.08 15.92
CA GLU A 374 -23.71 -4.28 15.92
C GLU A 374 -24.24 -4.93 14.62
N GLY A 375 -23.64 -6.05 14.21
CA GLY A 375 -23.99 -6.75 12.97
C GLY A 375 -25.42 -7.30 12.92
N HIS A 376 -26.12 -7.35 14.04
CA HIS A 376 -27.53 -7.77 14.16
C HIS A 376 -28.53 -6.66 13.83
N THR A 377 -28.11 -5.40 13.83
CA THR A 377 -28.98 -4.22 13.61
C THR A 377 -29.31 -3.80 12.16
N PRO A 378 -28.61 -4.24 11.08
CA PRO A 378 -28.70 -3.53 9.79
C PRO A 378 -30.09 -3.33 9.19
N ILE A 379 -30.96 -4.33 9.34
CA ILE A 379 -32.32 -4.34 8.75
C ILE A 379 -33.43 -4.19 9.80
N MET A 380 -33.09 -3.86 11.04
CA MET A 380 -34.08 -3.56 12.08
C MET A 380 -34.82 -2.25 11.76
N PRO A 381 -36.11 -2.13 12.11
CA PRO A 381 -36.84 -0.87 12.05
C PRO A 381 -36.10 0.24 12.82
N PRO A 382 -36.19 1.52 12.40
CA PRO A 382 -35.38 2.60 12.98
C PRO A 382 -35.45 2.73 14.51
N ALA A 383 -36.63 2.63 15.11
CA ALA A 383 -36.79 2.74 16.55
C ALA A 383 -36.15 1.56 17.30
N GLU A 384 -36.36 0.34 16.82
CA GLU A 384 -35.76 -0.88 17.39
C GLU A 384 -34.24 -0.88 17.22
N LYS A 385 -33.74 -0.42 16.06
CA LYS A 385 -32.31 -0.25 15.80
C LYS A 385 -31.65 0.72 16.79
N ALA A 386 -32.27 1.88 17.02
CA ALA A 386 -31.75 2.86 17.97
C ALA A 386 -31.72 2.30 19.40
N GLN A 387 -32.80 1.59 19.80
CA GLN A 387 -32.87 0.93 21.10
C GLN A 387 -31.79 -0.16 21.25
N GLU A 388 -31.65 -1.04 20.27
CA GLU A 388 -30.65 -2.11 20.32
C GLU A 388 -29.23 -1.56 20.29
N THR A 389 -28.96 -0.51 19.50
CA THR A 389 -27.66 0.17 19.49
C THR A 389 -27.35 0.77 20.87
N ALA A 390 -28.35 1.34 21.56
CA ALA A 390 -28.17 1.82 22.93
C ALA A 390 -27.85 0.69 23.92
N ILE A 391 -28.54 -0.46 23.83
CA ILE A 391 -28.27 -1.63 24.67
C ILE A 391 -26.83 -2.15 24.44
N SER A 392 -26.43 -2.32 23.18
CA SER A 392 -25.07 -2.71 22.81
C SER A 392 -24.01 -1.74 23.35
N HIS A 393 -24.29 -0.44 23.26
CA HIS A 393 -23.40 0.62 23.75
C HIS A 393 -23.35 0.70 25.28
N ASP A 394 -24.41 0.35 25.99
CA ASP A 394 -24.42 0.25 27.45
C ASP A 394 -23.48 -0.86 27.94
N ILE A 395 -23.38 -1.97 27.19
CA ILE A 395 -22.42 -3.06 27.48
C ILE A 395 -20.98 -2.52 27.34
N LEU A 396 -20.68 -1.80 26.26
CA LEU A 396 -19.36 -1.16 26.06
C LEU A 396 -19.07 -0.15 27.17
N ALA A 397 -20.05 0.67 27.56
CA ALA A 397 -19.92 1.67 28.62
C ALA A 397 -19.63 1.03 29.98
N GLN A 398 -20.33 -0.06 30.32
CA GLN A 398 -20.11 -0.81 31.54
C GLN A 398 -18.70 -1.42 31.58
N ALA A 399 -18.27 -2.08 30.49
CA ALA A 399 -16.93 -2.65 30.40
C ALA A 399 -15.85 -1.57 30.50
N LYS A 400 -15.98 -0.47 29.75
CA LYS A 400 -15.07 0.69 29.83
C LYS A 400 -14.92 1.18 31.27
N LYS A 401 -16.04 1.43 31.96
CA LYS A 401 -16.03 1.90 33.35
C LYS A 401 -15.32 0.93 34.29
N LEU A 402 -15.52 -0.38 34.13
CA LEU A 402 -14.87 -1.40 34.96
C LEU A 402 -13.37 -1.50 34.68
N ILE A 403 -12.95 -1.41 33.42
CA ILE A 403 -11.53 -1.38 33.03
C ILE A 403 -10.84 -0.13 33.60
N GLU A 404 -11.45 1.05 33.45
CA GLU A 404 -10.89 2.31 33.97
C GLU A 404 -10.82 2.34 35.49
N LYS A 405 -11.77 1.68 36.19
CA LYS A 405 -11.72 1.50 37.65
C LYS A 405 -10.48 0.70 38.10
N SER A 406 -9.94 -0.16 37.24
CA SER A 406 -8.68 -0.88 37.46
C SER A 406 -7.43 -0.05 37.13
N GLY A 407 -7.59 1.24 36.80
CA GLY A 407 -6.48 2.15 36.49
C GLY A 407 -5.97 2.05 35.04
N ILE A 408 -6.70 1.36 34.15
CA ILE A 408 -6.30 1.14 32.76
C ILE A 408 -7.11 2.07 31.85
N PRO A 409 -6.49 3.01 31.12
CA PRO A 409 -7.22 3.92 30.24
C PRO A 409 -7.81 3.18 29.02
N VAL A 410 -9.05 3.50 28.68
CA VAL A 410 -9.73 3.01 27.46
C VAL A 410 -9.81 4.18 26.46
N GLU A 411 -8.74 4.32 25.68
CA GLU A 411 -8.56 5.39 24.68
C GLU A 411 -9.53 5.22 23.49
N ILE A 412 -9.78 3.98 23.10
CA ILE A 412 -10.57 3.64 21.92
C ILE A 412 -11.80 2.81 22.32
N VAL A 413 -12.96 3.26 21.87
CA VAL A 413 -14.20 2.47 21.83
C VAL A 413 -14.63 2.46 20.36
N SER A 414 -14.31 1.37 19.66
CA SER A 414 -14.60 1.21 18.23
C SER A 414 -15.89 0.42 18.03
N ALA A 415 -16.88 1.03 17.41
CA ALA A 415 -18.18 0.40 17.16
C ALA A 415 -18.92 1.10 16.02
N GLY A 416 -20.17 0.75 15.75
CA GLY A 416 -21.02 1.45 14.80
C GLY A 416 -20.68 1.14 13.34
N GLY A 417 -21.58 0.40 12.69
CA GLY A 417 -21.54 0.15 11.26
C GLY A 417 -22.26 1.24 10.47
N SER A 418 -22.23 1.11 9.15
CA SER A 418 -22.96 2.02 8.25
C SER A 418 -24.46 2.10 8.51
N CYS A 419 -25.07 1.07 9.08
CA CYS A 419 -26.51 1.03 9.32
C CYS A 419 -26.99 1.78 10.56
N ASN A 420 -26.11 2.02 11.54
CA ASN A 420 -26.43 2.58 12.86
C ASN A 420 -25.42 3.64 13.33
N TYR A 421 -24.49 4.11 12.49
CA TYR A 421 -23.47 5.09 12.91
C TYR A 421 -24.03 6.39 13.49
N ILE A 422 -25.25 6.78 13.09
CA ILE A 422 -25.93 7.97 13.61
C ILE A 422 -26.34 7.75 15.06
N ASP A 423 -26.99 6.63 15.34
CA ASP A 423 -27.35 6.21 16.69
C ASP A 423 -26.10 6.04 17.55
N ALA A 424 -25.06 5.41 16.98
CA ALA A 424 -23.79 5.17 17.65
C ALA A 424 -23.11 6.48 18.10
N VAL A 425 -23.05 7.49 17.22
CA VAL A 425 -22.56 8.83 17.54
C VAL A 425 -23.42 9.52 18.61
N ASN A 426 -24.75 9.39 18.52
CA ASN A 426 -25.67 10.02 19.48
C ASN A 426 -25.53 9.47 20.91
N ASN A 427 -25.11 8.21 21.05
CA ASN A 427 -24.87 7.56 22.34
C ASN A 427 -23.58 8.06 23.04
N LYS A 428 -22.69 8.77 22.34
CA LYS A 428 -21.49 9.44 22.88
C LYS A 428 -20.47 8.57 23.65
N ILE A 429 -20.59 7.24 23.61
CA ILE A 429 -19.62 6.32 24.22
C ILE A 429 -18.46 5.96 23.29
N VAL A 430 -18.71 5.96 21.98
CA VAL A 430 -17.74 5.57 20.96
C VAL A 430 -16.71 6.67 20.73
N THR A 431 -15.52 6.28 20.28
CA THR A 431 -14.50 7.22 19.79
C THR A 431 -14.14 6.97 18.32
N GLU A 432 -14.42 5.77 17.81
CA GLU A 432 -14.18 5.36 16.42
C GLU A 432 -15.43 4.70 15.81
N ILE A 433 -15.77 5.08 14.58
CA ILE A 433 -16.88 4.54 13.79
C ILE A 433 -16.38 3.70 12.61
N GLN A 434 -16.99 2.53 12.40
CA GLN A 434 -16.66 1.56 11.34
C GLN A 434 -17.65 1.57 10.17
N ALA A 435 -17.94 2.75 9.60
CA ALA A 435 -18.90 2.91 8.51
C ALA A 435 -18.25 2.76 7.12
N GLY A 436 -18.37 1.59 6.48
CA GLY A 436 -17.83 1.33 5.14
C GLY A 436 -18.87 1.44 4.02
N GLY A 437 -19.96 0.66 4.12
CA GLY A 437 -21.00 0.59 3.10
C GLY A 437 -21.72 1.90 2.83
N ALA A 438 -21.86 2.77 3.84
CA ALA A 438 -22.42 4.11 3.70
C ALA A 438 -21.61 4.99 2.72
N ALA A 439 -20.31 4.76 2.57
CA ALA A 439 -19.50 5.55 1.64
C ALA A 439 -19.79 5.21 0.17
N ILE A 440 -20.24 3.98 -0.11
CA ILE A 440 -20.47 3.48 -1.46
C ILE A 440 -21.96 3.43 -1.79
N GLY A 441 -22.76 2.83 -0.91
CA GLY A 441 -24.21 2.70 -1.03
C GLY A 441 -24.70 1.62 -2.01
N ASP A 442 -25.78 0.96 -1.62
CA ASP A 442 -26.55 -0.03 -2.39
C ASP A 442 -28.00 -0.09 -1.92
N GLN A 443 -28.79 -1.01 -2.46
CA GLN A 443 -30.21 -1.13 -2.09
C GLN A 443 -30.42 -1.46 -0.61
N LEU A 444 -29.58 -2.30 0.00
CA LEU A 444 -29.71 -2.63 1.42
C LEU A 444 -29.49 -1.39 2.27
N TYR A 445 -28.38 -0.69 2.04
CA TYR A 445 -28.07 0.50 2.84
C TYR A 445 -29.08 1.62 2.62
N TYR A 446 -29.50 1.85 1.38
CA TYR A 446 -30.42 2.92 1.03
C TYR A 446 -31.84 2.66 1.54
N HIS A 447 -32.41 1.48 1.27
CA HIS A 447 -33.81 1.17 1.58
C HIS A 447 -34.00 0.50 2.94
N LYS A 448 -33.21 -0.54 3.25
CA LYS A 448 -33.43 -1.39 4.43
C LYS A 448 -32.71 -0.85 5.68
N ALA A 449 -31.54 -0.23 5.50
CA ALA A 449 -30.84 0.44 6.58
C ALA A 449 -31.25 1.92 6.74
N HIS A 450 -32.19 2.40 5.93
CA HIS A 450 -32.77 3.75 6.00
C HIS A 450 -31.78 4.90 5.74
N LEU A 451 -30.65 4.66 5.05
CA LEU A 451 -29.68 5.73 4.81
C LEU A 451 -30.16 6.79 3.82
N LYS A 452 -31.20 6.51 3.02
CA LYS A 452 -31.87 7.51 2.19
C LYS A 452 -32.46 8.66 3.02
N ASP A 453 -32.95 8.36 4.23
CA ASP A 453 -33.54 9.35 5.15
C ASP A 453 -32.44 10.27 5.74
N TYR A 454 -31.18 9.89 5.51
CA TYR A 454 -29.98 10.61 5.87
C TYR A 454 -29.18 11.04 4.64
N GLU A 455 -29.83 11.13 3.47
CA GLU A 455 -29.30 11.68 2.22
C GLU A 455 -28.16 10.88 1.55
N HIS A 456 -27.87 9.66 2.03
CA HIS A 456 -26.92 8.79 1.35
C HIS A 456 -27.50 8.30 0.02
N LEU A 457 -26.62 8.14 -0.97
CA LEU A 457 -26.96 7.69 -2.32
C LEU A 457 -26.36 6.32 -2.62
N MET A 458 -26.88 5.63 -3.65
CA MET A 458 -26.43 4.31 -4.09
C MET A 458 -25.41 4.43 -5.23
N GLY A 459 -24.15 4.16 -4.96
CA GLY A 459 -23.03 4.31 -5.90
C GLY A 459 -22.39 3.01 -6.38
N ALA A 460 -22.77 1.84 -5.84
CA ALA A 460 -22.36 0.56 -6.39
C ALA A 460 -23.26 0.15 -7.56
N TYR A 461 -22.66 -0.14 -8.72
CA TYR A 461 -23.38 -0.49 -9.94
C TYR A 461 -22.79 -1.73 -10.64
N LEU A 462 -23.62 -2.48 -11.34
CA LEU A 462 -23.18 -3.52 -12.27
C LEU A 462 -23.78 -3.29 -13.65
N LEU A 463 -22.93 -3.13 -14.66
CA LEU A 463 -23.35 -3.09 -16.05
C LEU A 463 -23.59 -4.52 -16.56
N THR A 464 -24.77 -4.79 -17.10
CA THR A 464 -25.11 -6.07 -17.75
C THR A 464 -25.64 -5.84 -19.16
N GLN A 465 -25.61 -6.86 -20.00
CA GLN A 465 -26.10 -6.82 -21.37
C GLN A 465 -27.20 -7.87 -21.60
N ILE A 466 -28.27 -7.47 -22.28
CA ILE A 466 -29.35 -8.36 -22.70
C ILE A 466 -28.85 -9.29 -23.81
N ILE A 467 -28.93 -10.59 -23.55
CA ILE A 467 -28.49 -11.63 -24.50
C ILE A 467 -29.65 -12.39 -25.13
N SER A 468 -30.84 -12.35 -24.53
CA SER A 468 -32.01 -13.05 -25.05
C SER A 468 -33.31 -12.35 -24.67
N VAL A 469 -34.19 -12.20 -25.65
CA VAL A 469 -35.58 -11.75 -25.49
C VAL A 469 -36.45 -12.64 -26.40
N PRO A 470 -37.40 -13.42 -25.87
CA PRO A 470 -38.32 -14.21 -26.68
C PRO A 470 -39.26 -13.31 -27.49
N SER A 471 -39.81 -13.84 -28.58
CA SER A 471 -40.71 -13.12 -29.49
C SER A 471 -41.97 -12.59 -28.82
N ASP A 472 -42.45 -13.27 -27.78
CA ASP A 472 -43.62 -12.86 -26.99
C ASP A 472 -43.34 -11.71 -26.00
N LYS A 473 -42.08 -11.25 -25.92
CA LYS A 473 -41.62 -10.18 -25.02
C LYS A 473 -41.95 -10.43 -23.54
N SER A 474 -42.18 -11.68 -23.13
CA SER A 474 -42.55 -12.04 -21.75
C SER A 474 -41.45 -11.77 -20.73
N ARG A 475 -40.18 -11.77 -21.15
CA ARG A 475 -39.00 -11.58 -20.30
C ARG A 475 -37.79 -11.10 -21.08
N ALA A 476 -36.78 -10.59 -20.41
CA ALA A 476 -35.42 -10.46 -20.95
C ALA A 476 -34.43 -11.21 -20.07
N ILE A 477 -33.35 -11.71 -20.69
CA ILE A 477 -32.26 -12.38 -19.99
C ILE A 477 -30.97 -11.58 -20.21
N ALA A 478 -30.35 -11.16 -19.12
CA ALA A 478 -29.06 -10.45 -19.13
C ALA A 478 -27.90 -11.36 -18.68
N ASN A 479 -26.66 -11.04 -19.07
CA ASN A 479 -25.45 -11.84 -18.84
C ASN A 479 -24.73 -11.61 -17.49
N ALA A 480 -25.46 -11.17 -16.48
CA ALA A 480 -24.95 -11.06 -15.11
C ALA A 480 -25.75 -11.99 -14.22
N GLY A 481 -25.12 -12.97 -13.57
CA GLY A 481 -25.80 -13.84 -12.60
C GLY A 481 -25.38 -13.54 -11.17
N PHE A 482 -25.69 -14.45 -10.24
CA PHE A 482 -25.26 -14.32 -8.84
C PHE A 482 -23.73 -14.35 -8.69
N LYS A 483 -22.98 -14.91 -9.67
CA LYS A 483 -21.51 -14.85 -9.70
C LYS A 483 -20.96 -13.48 -10.10
N SER A 484 -21.82 -12.54 -10.52
CA SER A 484 -21.42 -11.19 -10.90
C SER A 484 -22.01 -10.13 -9.97
N ILE A 485 -23.25 -10.28 -9.52
CA ILE A 485 -23.91 -9.27 -8.67
C ILE A 485 -24.03 -9.66 -7.19
N GLY A 486 -23.61 -10.89 -6.86
CA GLY A 486 -23.84 -11.48 -5.54
C GLY A 486 -25.31 -11.80 -5.27
N LEU A 487 -25.56 -12.59 -4.24
CA LEU A 487 -26.89 -12.77 -3.67
C LEU A 487 -26.74 -13.03 -2.18
N HIS A 488 -27.19 -12.07 -1.37
CA HIS A 488 -27.21 -12.19 0.09
C HIS A 488 -28.67 -12.10 0.58
N PRO A 489 -29.11 -12.95 1.52
CA PRO A 489 -30.50 -12.93 2.01
C PRO A 489 -30.98 -11.56 2.49
N MET A 490 -30.11 -10.81 3.17
CA MET A 490 -30.46 -9.46 3.63
C MET A 490 -30.63 -8.45 2.49
N GLY A 491 -29.85 -8.58 1.41
CA GLY A 491 -29.87 -7.66 0.27
C GLY A 491 -31.06 -7.92 -0.64
N GLY A 492 -31.27 -9.18 -1.00
CA GLY A 492 -32.27 -9.59 -1.99
C GLY A 492 -31.77 -9.41 -3.43
N LEU A 493 -32.71 -9.34 -4.37
CA LEU A 493 -32.42 -9.19 -5.80
C LEU A 493 -31.93 -7.77 -6.14
N PRO A 494 -31.12 -7.62 -7.20
CA PRO A 494 -30.70 -6.32 -7.66
C PRO A 494 -31.85 -5.51 -8.27
N GLY A 495 -31.75 -4.19 -8.19
CA GLY A 495 -32.68 -3.22 -8.77
C GLY A 495 -32.06 -2.56 -10.00
N PHE A 496 -32.82 -1.69 -10.65
CA PHE A 496 -32.32 -0.90 -11.79
C PHE A 496 -32.02 0.53 -11.35
N ARG A 497 -30.96 1.12 -11.92
CA ARG A 497 -30.64 2.54 -11.68
C ARG A 497 -31.61 3.47 -12.39
N ASP A 498 -31.89 3.17 -13.67
CA ASP A 498 -32.54 4.10 -14.61
C ASP A 498 -33.89 3.58 -15.15
N ARG A 499 -34.49 2.54 -14.55
CA ARG A 499 -35.69 1.87 -15.05
C ARG A 499 -36.64 1.48 -13.92
N ASP A 500 -37.87 1.95 -13.96
CA ASP A 500 -38.95 1.60 -13.04
C ASP A 500 -40.00 0.66 -13.69
N ASP A 501 -39.99 0.52 -15.01
CA ASP A 501 -40.83 -0.37 -15.81
C ASP A 501 -40.35 -1.83 -15.84
N LEU A 502 -39.21 -2.12 -15.20
CA LEU A 502 -38.58 -3.44 -15.17
C LEU A 502 -38.36 -3.90 -13.74
N GLN A 503 -38.40 -5.22 -13.55
CA GLN A 503 -38.03 -5.86 -12.28
C GLN A 503 -37.21 -7.12 -12.52
N VAL A 504 -36.22 -7.34 -11.66
CA VAL A 504 -35.47 -8.60 -11.60
C VAL A 504 -36.26 -9.59 -10.77
N VAL A 505 -36.53 -10.76 -11.33
CA VAL A 505 -37.31 -11.83 -10.66
C VAL A 505 -36.51 -13.09 -10.37
N GLY A 506 -35.24 -13.12 -10.80
CA GLY A 506 -34.37 -14.23 -10.43
C GLY A 506 -32.98 -14.13 -11.03
N LEU A 507 -32.05 -14.81 -10.36
CA LEU A 507 -30.66 -14.96 -10.79
C LEU A 507 -30.35 -16.45 -10.95
N SER A 508 -29.63 -16.78 -12.00
CA SER A 508 -28.88 -18.04 -12.14
C SER A 508 -27.38 -17.73 -12.06
N ALA A 509 -26.50 -18.72 -12.27
CA ALA A 509 -25.06 -18.54 -12.16
C ALA A 509 -24.53 -17.35 -12.99
N GLU A 510 -24.96 -17.25 -14.26
CA GLU A 510 -24.49 -16.25 -15.23
C GLU A 510 -25.64 -15.40 -15.83
N HIS A 511 -26.88 -15.55 -15.33
CA HIS A 511 -28.06 -14.95 -15.96
C HIS A 511 -28.94 -14.18 -14.98
N THR A 512 -29.39 -12.99 -15.38
CA THR A 512 -30.46 -12.23 -14.71
C THR A 512 -31.74 -12.37 -15.50
N ARG A 513 -32.83 -12.74 -14.83
CA ARG A 513 -34.19 -12.80 -15.41
C ARG A 513 -34.95 -11.53 -15.08
N ILE A 514 -35.38 -10.84 -16.13
CA ILE A 514 -36.06 -9.54 -16.06
C ILE A 514 -37.45 -9.69 -16.66
N ILE A 515 -38.47 -9.13 -16.00
CA ILE A 515 -39.82 -8.99 -16.54
C ILE A 515 -40.27 -7.53 -16.43
N SER A 516 -41.38 -7.20 -17.08
CA SER A 516 -42.02 -5.91 -16.88
C SER A 516 -42.58 -5.77 -15.46
N ALA A 517 -42.55 -4.54 -14.96
CA ALA A 517 -43.16 -4.12 -13.69
C ALA A 517 -44.40 -3.26 -13.96
N ASN A 518 -45.12 -2.90 -12.89
CA ASN A 518 -46.15 -1.85 -12.90
C ASN A 518 -47.26 -2.03 -13.96
N GLY A 519 -47.65 -3.27 -14.26
CA GLY A 519 -48.71 -3.58 -15.22
C GLY A 519 -48.35 -3.33 -16.69
N VAL A 520 -47.09 -3.03 -17.01
CA VAL A 520 -46.61 -2.89 -18.39
C VAL A 520 -46.64 -4.27 -19.06
N LYS A 521 -47.20 -4.34 -20.28
CA LYS A 521 -47.24 -5.59 -21.06
C LYS A 521 -45.91 -5.81 -21.80
N GLY A 522 -45.14 -6.78 -21.30
CA GLY A 522 -43.90 -7.22 -21.92
C GLY A 522 -42.73 -6.27 -21.71
N VAL A 523 -41.52 -6.75 -21.98
CA VAL A 523 -40.29 -5.97 -21.82
C VAL A 523 -39.99 -5.13 -23.07
N SER A 524 -39.78 -3.83 -22.89
CA SER A 524 -39.28 -2.95 -23.96
C SER A 524 -37.75 -2.99 -23.99
N LEU A 525 -37.21 -4.14 -24.43
CA LEU A 525 -35.77 -4.42 -24.54
C LEU A 525 -35.47 -5.25 -25.82
N GLY A 526 -34.26 -5.07 -26.34
CA GLY A 526 -33.66 -5.80 -27.44
C GLY A 526 -32.37 -6.52 -27.03
N ARG A 527 -31.94 -7.49 -27.84
CA ARG A 527 -30.64 -8.13 -27.68
C ARG A 527 -29.54 -7.10 -27.92
N GLY A 528 -28.58 -7.01 -27.02
CA GLY A 528 -27.47 -6.06 -27.09
C GLY A 528 -27.64 -4.84 -26.18
N ASP A 529 -28.86 -4.54 -25.73
CA ASP A 529 -29.13 -3.45 -24.79
C ASP A 529 -28.34 -3.65 -23.51
N LYS A 530 -27.77 -2.56 -22.97
CA LYS A 530 -27.07 -2.58 -21.68
C LYS A 530 -27.89 -1.89 -20.62
N LEU A 531 -27.90 -2.46 -19.43
CA LEU A 531 -28.63 -1.97 -18.27
C LEU A 531 -27.69 -1.86 -17.08
N VAL A 532 -27.93 -0.86 -16.24
CA VAL A 532 -27.21 -0.66 -14.98
C VAL A 532 -28.06 -1.20 -13.84
N LEU A 533 -27.54 -2.23 -13.18
CA LEU A 533 -28.12 -2.82 -11.98
C LEU A 533 -27.50 -2.21 -10.72
N ILE A 534 -28.29 -2.05 -9.67
CA ILE A 534 -27.83 -1.72 -8.32
C ILE A 534 -27.85 -3.02 -7.51
N PRO A 535 -26.72 -3.47 -6.94
CA PRO A 535 -26.67 -4.71 -6.18
C PRO A 535 -27.60 -4.65 -4.97
N GLY A 536 -28.13 -5.81 -4.58
CA GLY A 536 -28.89 -5.94 -3.33
C GLY A 536 -28.00 -5.70 -2.11
N TYR A 537 -26.74 -6.13 -2.16
CA TYR A 537 -25.75 -5.91 -1.09
C TYR A 537 -24.32 -5.95 -1.64
N THR A 538 -23.54 -4.90 -1.41
CA THR A 538 -22.21 -4.69 -2.03
C THR A 538 -21.12 -5.56 -1.44
N ASP A 539 -21.32 -6.14 -0.25
CA ASP A 539 -20.26 -6.86 0.47
C ASP A 539 -19.67 -8.06 -0.31
N ALA A 540 -20.40 -8.60 -1.29
CA ALA A 540 -19.91 -9.67 -2.16
C ALA A 540 -19.15 -9.16 -3.42
N MET A 541 -19.31 -7.88 -3.78
CA MET A 541 -18.92 -7.39 -5.11
C MET A 541 -17.42 -7.37 -5.32
N GLY A 542 -16.65 -6.85 -4.35
CA GLY A 542 -15.19 -6.78 -4.45
C GLY A 542 -14.50 -8.14 -4.58
N PHE A 543 -15.12 -9.20 -4.04
CA PHE A 543 -14.62 -10.58 -4.19
C PHE A 543 -14.93 -11.18 -5.56
N LEU A 544 -16.07 -10.82 -6.16
CA LEU A 544 -16.54 -11.41 -7.43
C LEU A 544 -15.86 -10.82 -8.66
N HIS A 545 -15.28 -9.62 -8.55
CA HIS A 545 -14.67 -8.89 -9.65
C HIS A 545 -13.19 -8.68 -9.39
N LYS A 546 -12.37 -8.78 -10.45
CA LYS A 546 -10.93 -8.49 -10.39
C LYS A 546 -10.62 -7.00 -10.49
N GLU A 547 -11.57 -6.23 -11.01
CA GLU A 547 -11.44 -4.82 -11.30
C GLU A 547 -12.72 -4.07 -10.94
N ILE A 548 -12.54 -2.82 -10.51
CA ILE A 548 -13.60 -1.83 -10.29
C ILE A 548 -13.38 -0.74 -11.33
N PHE A 549 -14.43 -0.45 -12.09
CA PHE A 549 -14.47 0.72 -12.97
C PHE A 549 -15.01 1.91 -12.16
N ALA A 550 -14.12 2.81 -11.75
CA ALA A 550 -14.52 4.03 -11.06
C ALA A 550 -15.01 5.06 -12.09
N ILE A 551 -16.25 5.52 -11.95
CA ILE A 551 -16.92 6.34 -12.96
C ILE A 551 -17.33 7.71 -12.39
N ARG A 552 -17.44 8.70 -13.28
CA ARG A 552 -18.16 9.96 -13.04
C ARG A 552 -18.96 10.32 -14.27
N HIS A 553 -20.19 10.79 -14.08
CA HIS A 553 -21.08 11.17 -15.18
C HIS A 553 -21.11 10.10 -16.31
N ASP A 554 -21.23 8.82 -15.94
CA ASP A 554 -21.20 7.67 -16.84
C ASP A 554 -19.95 7.54 -17.74
N LYS A 555 -18.81 8.07 -17.29
CA LYS A 555 -17.50 7.88 -17.92
C LYS A 555 -16.51 7.29 -16.93
N VAL A 556 -15.67 6.37 -17.42
CA VAL A 556 -14.63 5.73 -16.60
C VAL A 556 -13.50 6.72 -16.34
N GLU A 557 -13.24 7.02 -15.07
CA GLU A 557 -12.11 7.86 -14.64
C GLU A 557 -10.91 6.99 -14.29
N TYR A 558 -11.14 5.89 -13.56
CA TYR A 558 -10.09 4.95 -13.19
C TYR A 558 -10.54 3.50 -13.34
N VAL A 559 -9.57 2.62 -13.48
CA VAL A 559 -9.75 1.16 -13.34
C VAL A 559 -8.82 0.69 -12.24
N TRP A 560 -9.40 0.11 -11.20
CA TRP A 560 -8.65 -0.32 -10.02
C TRP A 560 -8.79 -1.82 -9.80
N LYS A 561 -7.71 -2.46 -9.39
CA LYS A 561 -7.72 -3.89 -9.08
C LYS A 561 -8.27 -4.13 -7.68
N THR A 562 -9.00 -5.23 -7.54
CA THR A 562 -9.36 -5.79 -6.24
C THR A 562 -8.28 -6.77 -5.77
N VAL A 563 -8.30 -7.13 -4.47
CA VAL A 563 -7.33 -8.01 -3.80
C VAL A 563 -7.93 -9.28 -3.23
#